data_AF-A0AAT9GZA0-F1
#
_entry.id   AF-A0AAT9GZA0-F1
#
_cell.length_a   1.000
_cell.length_b   1.000
_cell.length_c   1.000
_cell.angle_alpha   90.00
_cell.angle_beta   90.00
_cell.angle_gamma   90.00
#
_symmetry.space_group_name_H-M   'P 1'
#
loop_
_entity.id
_entity.type
_entity.pdbx_description
1 polymer ?
#
loop_
_entity_poly.entity_id
_entity_poly.type
_entity_poly.pdbx_seq_one_letter_code
_entity_poly.pdbx_strand_id
1 'polypeptide(L)'
;MLDIDEMSIDITEEIQETKPLPEANQLIEDAFKGISPKCLEIFKLSRIEKLSYKQIAEKLEISVKTVENQMGKAIRHIREFVKQHPNLIIFFKIWYFSYYIVGVLKEFVFYLKEV
;
A
#
# COMPACT_ATOMS: atom_id res chain seq x y z
N MET A 1 -32.22 -10.47 -27.86
CA MET A 1 -31.09 -11.10 -28.54
C MET A 1 -30.51 -10.06 -29.48
N LEU A 2 -29.44 -9.42 -29.02
CA LEU A 2 -28.30 -8.90 -29.77
C LEU A 2 -27.29 -8.56 -28.68
N ASP A 3 -26.20 -9.30 -28.69
CA ASP A 3 -25.38 -9.66 -27.55
C ASP A 3 -24.47 -8.51 -27.08
N ILE A 4 -24.36 -8.41 -25.76
CA ILE A 4 -23.50 -7.48 -25.03
C ILE A 4 -22.08 -8.05 -25.09
N ASP A 5 -21.47 -8.02 -26.27
CA ASP A 5 -20.08 -8.42 -26.51
C ASP A 5 -19.37 -7.38 -27.41
N GLU A 6 -19.68 -6.08 -27.19
CA GLU A 6 -18.71 -5.01 -27.50
C GLU A 6 -17.58 -5.04 -26.46
N MET A 7 -16.80 -6.12 -26.56
CA MET A 7 -15.35 -6.06 -26.77
C MET A 7 -14.70 -4.80 -26.20
N SER A 8 -14.46 -4.85 -24.89
CA SER A 8 -13.58 -3.95 -24.16
C SER A 8 -12.15 -4.11 -24.67
N ILE A 9 -11.86 -3.43 -25.78
CA ILE A 9 -10.52 -3.16 -26.27
C ILE A 9 -10.01 -1.92 -25.54
N ASP A 10 -8.82 -2.10 -24.97
CA ASP A 10 -7.84 -1.09 -24.57
C ASP A 10 -7.93 -0.46 -23.16
N ILE A 11 -7.46 -1.21 -22.15
CA ILE A 11 -6.88 -0.62 -20.92
C ILE A 11 -5.52 -1.28 -20.57
N THR A 12 -4.94 -2.12 -21.43
CA THR A 12 -3.74 -2.91 -21.06
C THR A 12 -2.40 -2.37 -21.54
N GLU A 13 -2.33 -1.21 -22.19
CA GLU A 13 -1.05 -0.59 -22.57
C GLU A 13 -0.89 0.79 -21.93
N GLU A 14 -0.37 0.80 -20.70
CA GLU A 14 0.68 1.72 -20.20
C GLU A 14 0.78 1.61 -18.66
N ILE A 15 1.19 0.44 -18.16
CA ILE A 15 1.99 0.42 -16.93
C ILE A 15 3.41 0.25 -17.42
N GLN A 16 4.15 1.35 -17.44
CA GLN A 16 5.57 1.36 -17.74
C GLN A 16 6.25 0.33 -16.84
N GLU A 17 6.65 -0.82 -17.41
CA GLU A 17 7.40 -1.88 -16.74
C GLU A 17 8.78 -1.33 -16.36
N THR A 18 8.83 -0.57 -15.28
CA THR A 18 10.07 -0.31 -14.57
C THR A 18 10.48 -1.63 -13.95
N LYS A 19 11.23 -2.45 -14.69
CA LYS A 19 11.83 -3.69 -14.16
C LYS A 19 12.59 -3.29 -12.88
N PRO A 20 12.10 -3.65 -11.68
CA PRO A 20 12.78 -3.24 -10.46
C PRO A 20 14.15 -3.92 -10.48
N LEU A 21 15.18 -3.18 -10.08
CA LEU A 21 16.53 -3.73 -9.94
C LEU A 21 16.45 -5.02 -9.11
N PRO A 22 17.13 -6.13 -9.48
CA PRO A 22 17.00 -7.41 -8.78
C PRO A 22 17.21 -7.31 -7.26
N GLU A 23 18.03 -6.36 -6.80
CA GLU A 23 18.25 -6.03 -5.38
C GLU A 23 16.98 -5.46 -4.69
N ALA A 24 16.16 -4.68 -5.40
CA ALA A 24 14.91 -4.13 -4.88
C ALA A 24 13.83 -5.21 -4.71
N ASN A 25 13.74 -6.15 -5.66
CA ASN A 25 12.82 -7.30 -5.54
C ASN A 25 13.21 -8.21 -4.38
N GLN A 26 14.51 -8.45 -4.19
CA GLN A 26 15.00 -9.22 -3.04
C GLN A 26 14.65 -8.56 -1.71
N LEU A 27 14.80 -7.24 -1.58
CA LEU A 27 14.38 -6.52 -0.37
C LEU A 27 12.87 -6.63 -0.10
N ILE A 28 12.05 -6.61 -1.14
CA ILE A 28 10.60 -6.78 -1.02
C ILE A 28 10.26 -8.22 -0.60
N GLU A 29 10.88 -9.21 -1.24
CA GLU A 29 10.73 -10.62 -0.87
C GLU A 29 11.19 -10.88 0.56
N ASP A 30 12.31 -10.28 0.98
CA ASP A 30 12.83 -10.36 2.33
C ASP A 30 11.93 -9.67 3.35
N ALA A 31 11.28 -8.56 2.98
CA ALA A 31 10.28 -7.92 3.84
C ALA A 31 9.03 -8.80 4.06
N PHE A 32 8.71 -9.65 3.08
CA PHE A 32 7.63 -10.62 3.17
C PHE A 32 8.06 -11.99 3.70
N LYS A 33 9.37 -12.30 3.75
CA LYS A 33 9.91 -13.49 4.44
C LYS A 33 9.54 -13.41 5.92
N GLY A 34 8.64 -14.29 6.35
CA GLY A 34 8.15 -14.37 7.72
C GLY A 34 6.65 -14.04 7.86
N ILE A 35 6.02 -13.41 6.86
CA ILE A 35 4.57 -13.32 6.77
C ILE A 35 4.04 -14.61 6.16
N SER A 36 3.15 -15.32 6.88
CA SER A 36 2.49 -16.49 6.32
C SER A 36 1.67 -16.13 5.06
N PRO A 37 1.58 -17.02 4.05
CA PRO A 37 0.88 -16.72 2.79
C PRO A 37 -0.56 -16.21 2.99
N LYS A 38 -1.32 -16.85 3.89
CA LYS A 38 -2.69 -16.42 4.25
C LYS A 38 -2.76 -15.02 4.85
N CYS A 39 -1.77 -14.65 5.65
CA CYS A 39 -1.69 -13.32 6.27
C CYS A 39 -1.41 -12.25 5.21
N LEU A 40 -0.54 -12.55 4.24
CA LEU A 40 -0.25 -11.67 3.10
C LEU A 40 -1.48 -11.51 2.20
N GLU A 41 -2.17 -12.61 1.89
CA GLU A 41 -3.39 -12.61 1.09
C GLU A 41 -4.47 -11.71 1.71
N ILE A 42 -4.76 -11.91 3.00
CA ILE A 42 -5.72 -11.07 3.75
C ILE A 42 -5.31 -9.60 3.74
N PHE A 43 -4.01 -9.30 3.90
CA PHE A 43 -3.50 -7.94 3.84
C PHE A 43 -3.69 -7.31 2.45
N LYS A 44 -3.41 -8.04 1.37
CA LYS A 44 -3.61 -7.57 -0.01
C LYS A 44 -5.09 -7.30 -0.30
N LEU A 45 -5.96 -8.24 0.07
CA LEU A 45 -7.42 -8.06 -0.08
C LEU A 45 -7.91 -6.80 0.65
N SER A 46 -7.38 -6.51 1.85
CA SER A 46 -7.80 -5.33 2.61
C SER A 46 -7.17 -4.02 2.11
N ARG A 47 -5.90 -4.01 1.72
CA ARG A 47 -5.14 -2.77 1.44
C ARG A 47 -5.07 -2.42 -0.04
N ILE A 48 -5.00 -3.42 -0.91
CA ILE A 48 -4.91 -3.25 -2.36
C ILE A 48 -6.32 -3.27 -2.94
N GLU A 49 -7.08 -4.34 -2.70
CA GLU A 49 -8.45 -4.50 -3.20
C GLU A 49 -9.49 -3.72 -2.36
N LYS A 50 -9.08 -3.09 -1.25
CA LYS A 50 -9.92 -2.28 -0.35
C LYS A 50 -11.18 -2.99 0.16
N LEU A 51 -11.16 -4.32 0.25
CA LEU A 51 -12.28 -5.10 0.76
C LEU A 51 -12.43 -4.91 2.29
N SER A 52 -13.67 -4.90 2.75
CA SER A 52 -13.98 -4.90 4.18
C SER A 52 -13.66 -6.27 4.80
N TYR A 53 -13.44 -6.31 6.11
CA TYR A 53 -13.13 -7.56 6.80
C TYR A 53 -14.26 -8.59 6.69
N LYS A 54 -15.51 -8.15 6.54
CA LYS A 54 -16.67 -9.02 6.29
C LYS A 54 -16.61 -9.66 4.90
N GLN A 55 -16.35 -8.86 3.87
CA GLN A 55 -16.19 -9.37 2.50
C GLN A 55 -15.01 -10.33 2.38
N ILE A 56 -13.91 -10.07 3.09
CA ILE A 56 -12.74 -10.97 3.13
C ILE A 56 -13.10 -12.28 3.84
N ALA A 57 -13.82 -12.20 4.96
CA ALA A 57 -14.28 -13.36 5.71
C ALA A 57 -15.19 -14.26 4.86
N GLU A 58 -16.12 -13.66 4.10
CA GLU A 58 -16.98 -14.36 3.15
C GLU A 58 -16.16 -14.96 2.00
N LYS A 59 -15.28 -14.19 1.36
CA LYS A 59 -14.45 -14.63 0.22
C LYS A 59 -13.51 -15.79 0.55
N LEU A 60 -12.99 -15.83 1.78
CA LEU A 60 -12.05 -16.86 2.23
C LEU A 60 -12.69 -17.94 3.12
N GLU A 61 -14.01 -17.89 3.32
CA GLU A 61 -14.77 -18.81 4.17
C GLU A 61 -14.19 -18.96 5.59
N ILE A 62 -13.80 -17.84 6.19
CA ILE A 62 -13.27 -17.78 7.57
C ILE A 62 -14.07 -16.79 8.41
N SER A 63 -13.93 -16.84 9.73
CA SER A 63 -14.55 -15.84 10.59
C SER A 63 -13.92 -14.45 10.42
N VAL A 64 -14.72 -13.39 10.56
CA VAL A 64 -14.22 -12.01 10.65
C VAL A 64 -13.15 -11.87 11.72
N LYS A 65 -13.28 -12.63 12.83
CA LYS A 65 -12.28 -12.63 13.90
C LYS A 65 -10.93 -13.17 13.44
N THR A 66 -10.93 -14.18 12.57
CA THR A 66 -9.71 -14.69 11.94
C THR A 66 -9.07 -13.62 11.05
N VAL A 67 -9.87 -12.88 10.28
CA VAL A 67 -9.39 -11.76 9.45
C VAL A 67 -8.73 -10.68 10.31
N GLU A 68 -9.37 -10.25 11.39
CA GLU A 68 -8.80 -9.29 12.35
C GLU A 68 -7.47 -9.76 12.92
N ASN A 69 -7.42 -11.02 13.37
CA ASN A 69 -6.22 -11.61 13.96
C ASN A 69 -5.07 -11.68 12.94
N GLN A 70 -5.36 -12.06 11.70
CA GLN A 70 -4.36 -12.11 10.63
C GLN A 70 -3.90 -10.71 10.22
N MET A 71 -4.79 -9.72 10.17
CA MET A 71 -4.42 -8.32 9.95
C MET A 71 -3.53 -7.78 11.08
N GLY A 72 -3.84 -8.12 12.33
CA GLY A 72 -3.00 -7.76 13.47
C GLY A 72 -1.58 -8.33 13.34
N LYS A 73 -1.46 -9.59 12.93
CA LYS A 73 -0.16 -10.24 12.66
C LYS A 73 0.60 -9.56 11.50
N ALA A 74 -0.08 -9.27 10.39
CA ALA A 74 0.51 -8.59 9.23
C ALA A 74 1.10 -7.23 9.63
N ILE A 75 0.29 -6.40 10.30
CA ILE A 75 0.69 -5.06 10.72
C ILE A 75 1.84 -5.11 11.72
N ARG A 76 1.81 -6.08 12.66
CA ARG A 76 2.90 -6.27 13.62
C ARG A 76 4.21 -6.60 12.91
N HIS A 77 4.19 -7.55 11.97
CA HIS A 77 5.37 -7.92 11.20
C HIS A 77 5.94 -6.73 10.40
N ILE A 78 5.08 -5.99 9.69
CA ILE A 78 5.48 -4.80 8.95
C ILE A 78 6.10 -3.76 9.88
N ARG A 79 5.51 -3.54 11.07
CA ARG A 79 6.05 -2.60 12.06
C ARG A 79 7.42 -3.04 12.58
N GLU A 80 7.63 -4.33 12.81
CA GLU A 80 8.92 -4.88 13.25
C GLU A 80 9.98 -4.74 12.16
N PHE A 81 9.63 -5.01 10.90
CA PHE A 81 10.52 -4.77 9.75
C PHE A 81 10.92 -3.30 9.64
N VAL A 82 9.95 -2.37 9.71
CA VAL A 82 10.22 -0.92 9.64
C VAL A 82 11.10 -0.44 10.81
N LYS A 83 10.95 -1.02 12.01
CA LYS A 83 11.83 -0.71 13.15
C LYS A 83 13.29 -1.10 12.90
N GLN A 84 13.54 -2.15 12.14
CA GLN A 84 14.90 -2.58 11.79
C GLN A 84 15.55 -1.67 10.73
N HIS A 85 14.77 -0.78 10.10
CA HIS A 85 15.24 0.19 9.11
C HIS A 85 14.96 1.64 9.54
N PRO A 86 15.60 2.14 10.61
CA PRO A 86 15.36 3.48 11.15
C PRO A 86 15.66 4.62 10.16
N ASN A 87 16.57 4.38 9.21
CA ASN A 87 16.92 5.34 8.16
C ASN A 87 15.72 5.72 7.29
N LEU A 88 14.81 4.78 7.02
CA LEU A 88 13.59 5.05 6.26
C LEU A 88 12.66 5.99 7.04
N ILE A 89 12.48 5.76 8.34
CA ILE A 89 11.64 6.61 9.20
C ILE A 89 12.19 8.04 9.25
N ILE A 90 13.50 8.20 9.41
CA ILE A 90 14.17 9.50 9.44
C ILE A 90 14.01 10.21 8.10
N PHE A 91 14.23 9.50 6.98
CA PHE A 91 14.04 10.03 5.64
C PHE A 91 12.60 10.52 5.42
N PHE A 92 11.60 9.72 5.77
CA PHE A 92 10.19 10.12 5.66
C PHE A 92 9.85 11.32 6.54
N LYS A 93 10.43 11.45 7.74
CA LYS A 93 10.23 12.62 8.59
C LYS A 93 10.84 13.89 8.02
N ILE A 94 12.05 13.82 7.49
CA ILE A 94 12.72 14.96 6.86
C ILE A 94 11.97 15.37 5.59
N TRP A 95 11.57 14.40 4.79
CA TRP A 95 10.79 14.63 3.58
C TRP A 95 9.42 15.24 3.90
N TYR A 96 8.71 14.70 4.88
CA TYR A 96 7.41 15.22 5.33
C TYR A 96 7.53 16.63 5.91
N PHE A 97 8.57 16.92 6.71
CA PHE A 97 8.82 18.25 7.25
C PHE A 97 9.17 19.25 6.15
N SER A 98 10.00 18.85 5.18
CA SER A 98 10.32 19.68 4.01
C SER A 98 9.07 19.97 3.18
N TYR A 99 8.25 18.97 2.90
CA TYR A 99 6.97 19.12 2.21
C TYR A 99 6.02 20.06 2.97
N TYR A 100 5.91 19.90 4.29
CA TYR A 100 5.10 20.74 5.16
C TYR A 100 5.56 22.21 5.14
N ILE A 101 6.86 22.46 5.27
CA ILE A 101 7.44 23.81 5.22
C ILE A 101 7.19 24.48 3.86
N VAL A 102 7.35 23.74 2.75
CA VAL A 102 7.04 24.26 1.41
C VAL A 102 5.54 24.57 1.26
N GLY A 103 4.66 23.76 1.86
CA GLY A 103 3.22 24.02 1.91
C GLY A 103 2.89 25.32 2.64
N VAL A 104 3.41 25.48 3.86
CA VAL A 104 3.22 26.69 4.68
C VAL A 104 3.80 27.93 4.00
N LEU A 105 4.98 27.82 3.37
CA LEU A 105 5.59 28.93 2.63
C LEU A 105 4.80 29.30 1.38
N LYS A 106 4.23 28.33 0.65
CA LYS A 106 3.34 28.61 -0.49
C LYS A 106 2.08 29.34 -0.05
N GLU A 107 1.49 28.92 1.07
CA GLU A 107 0.29 29.54 1.65
C GLU A 107 0.57 30.96 2.15
N PHE A 108 1.73 31.18 2.79
CA PHE A 108 2.17 32.49 3.24
C PHE A 108 2.54 33.45 2.09
N VAL A 109 3.22 32.96 1.05
CA VAL A 109 3.53 33.76 -0.16
C VAL A 109 2.26 34.10 -0.94
N PHE A 110 1.28 33.19 -0.98
CA PHE A 110 -0.05 33.46 -1.55
C PHE A 110 -0.77 34.56 -0.75
N TYR A 111 -0.76 34.47 0.58
CA TYR A 111 -1.34 35.47 1.47
C TYR A 111 -0.69 36.86 1.31
N LEU A 112 0.64 36.93 1.18
CA LEU A 112 1.36 38.20 0.92
C LEU A 112 1.14 38.77 -0.48
N LYS A 113 0.59 38.00 -1.43
CA LYS A 113 0.27 38.46 -2.79
C LYS A 113 -1.16 39.01 -2.89
N GLU A 114 -2.03 38.67 -1.94
CA GLU A 114 -3.41 39.16 -1.85
C GLU A 114 -3.57 40.40 -0.94
N VAL A 115 -2.52 40.80 -0.22
CA VAL A 115 -2.44 42.04 0.59
C VAL A 115 -1.61 43.09 -0.14
#